data_AF-X1MDZ9-F1
#
_entry.id   AF-X1MDZ9-F1
#
_cell.length_a   1.000
_cell.length_b   1.000
_cell.length_c   1.000
_cell.angle_alpha   90.00
_cell.angle_beta   90.00
_cell.angle_gamma   90.00
#
_symmetry.space_group_name_H-M   'P 1'
#
loop_
_entity.id
_entity.type
_entity.pdbx_description
1 polymer ?
#
loop_
_entity_poly.entity_id
_entity_poly.type
_entity_poly.pdbx_seq_one_letter_code
_entity_poly.pdbx_strand_id
1 'polypeptide(L)'
;MINKVVIVDGVHYSQDGAGIQAAIDALPAEGGKVFIPEGTYNISSTITVPSNVWLEGAGASSTILYRDGATSVIVNEDQTNG
;
A
#
# COMPACT_ATOMS: atom_id res chain seq x y z
N MET A 1 -16.63 -7.27 -14.07
CA MET A 1 -16.04 -6.90 -12.77
C MET A 1 -15.09 -5.76 -13.02
N ILE A 2 -15.20 -4.67 -12.27
CA ILE A 2 -14.24 -3.56 -12.32
C ILE A 2 -13.31 -3.76 -11.12
N ASN A 3 -12.00 -3.93 -11.37
CA ASN A 3 -11.02 -3.99 -10.29
C ASN A 3 -11.09 -2.66 -9.52
N LYS A 4 -11.38 -2.72 -8.22
CA LYS A 4 -11.49 -1.51 -7.39
C LYS A 4 -10.10 -0.87 -7.30
N VAL A 5 -10.02 0.43 -7.60
CA VAL A 5 -8.81 1.23 -7.39
C VAL A 5 -9.07 2.16 -6.22
N VAL A 6 -8.19 2.12 -5.23
CA VAL A 6 -8.17 3.02 -4.07
C VAL A 6 -6.93 3.90 -4.16
N ILE A 7 -7.05 5.19 -3.86
CA ILE A 7 -5.96 6.16 -3.96
C ILE A 7 -5.63 6.68 -2.56
N VAL A 8 -4.35 6.69 -2.19
CA VAL A 8 -3.86 7.31 -0.95
C VAL A 8 -3.75 8.82 -1.14
N ASP A 9 -4.88 9.52 -1.02
CA ASP A 9 -5.05 10.92 -1.43
C ASP A 9 -4.69 11.98 -0.36
N GLY A 10 -4.36 11.56 0.87
CA GLY A 10 -4.12 12.45 1.99
C GLY A 10 -5.39 13.02 2.64
N VAL A 11 -6.58 12.65 2.15
CA VAL A 11 -7.88 13.11 2.67
C VAL A 11 -8.65 11.93 3.26
N HIS A 12 -8.89 10.89 2.45
CA HIS A 12 -9.53 9.65 2.88
C HIS A 12 -8.51 8.69 3.52
N TYR A 13 -7.29 8.67 3.00
CA TYR A 13 -6.19 7.87 3.52
C TYR A 13 -4.97 8.75 3.71
N SER A 14 -4.39 8.74 4.92
CA SER A 14 -3.20 9.53 5.25
C SER A 14 -2.01 9.16 4.37
N GLN A 15 -1.14 10.14 4.10
CA GLN A 15 0.08 9.91 3.31
C GLN A 15 1.21 9.34 4.18
N ASP A 16 0.93 8.23 4.84
CA ASP A 16 1.86 7.47 5.67
C ASP A 16 1.56 5.96 5.59
N GLY A 17 2.33 5.15 6.32
CA GLY A 17 2.13 3.71 6.34
C GLY A 17 0.74 3.28 6.84
N ALA A 18 0.12 4.05 7.75
CA ALA A 18 -1.20 3.74 8.27
C ALA A 18 -2.29 3.96 7.22
N GLY A 19 -2.20 5.03 6.43
CA GLY A 19 -3.14 5.29 5.35
C GLY A 19 -3.00 4.29 4.20
N ILE A 20 -1.77 3.85 3.90
CA ILE A 20 -1.54 2.77 2.93
C ILE A 20 -2.21 1.47 3.41
N GLN A 21 -2.02 1.07 4.67
CA GLN A 21 -2.67 -0.13 5.21
C GLN A 21 -4.19 0.00 5.19
N ALA A 22 -4.73 1.14 5.61
CA ALA A 22 -6.17 1.39 5.56
C ALA A 22 -6.74 1.33 4.12
N ALA A 23 -5.99 1.77 3.12
CA ALA A 23 -6.38 1.66 1.72
C ALA A 23 -6.42 0.21 1.22
N ILE A 24 -5.48 -0.63 1.69
CA ILE A 24 -5.49 -2.08 1.44
C ILE A 24 -6.71 -2.72 2.11
N ASP A 25 -6.96 -2.42 3.38
CA ASP A 25 -8.04 -2.99 4.17
C ASP A 25 -9.44 -2.59 3.64
N ALA A 26 -9.53 -1.49 2.89
CA ALA A 26 -10.75 -1.02 2.23
C ALA A 26 -11.06 -1.73 0.91
N LEU A 27 -10.16 -2.58 0.42
CA LEU A 27 -10.40 -3.42 -0.75
C LEU A 27 -11.34 -4.59 -0.40
N PRO A 28 -12.17 -5.02 -1.35
CA PRO A 28 -13.02 -6.19 -1.15
C PRO A 28 -12.19 -7.48 -1.17
N ALA A 29 -12.80 -8.61 -0.80
CA ALA A 29 -12.10 -9.90 -0.73
C ALA A 29 -11.56 -10.39 -2.09
N GLU A 30 -12.16 -9.94 -3.19
CA GLU A 30 -11.68 -10.18 -4.55
C GLU A 30 -10.41 -9.39 -4.90
N GLY A 31 -9.99 -8.47 -4.02
CA GLY A 31 -8.80 -7.65 -4.16
C GLY A 31 -9.02 -6.37 -4.95
N GLY A 32 -7.91 -5.84 -5.47
CA GLY A 32 -7.90 -4.56 -6.19
C GLY A 32 -6.55 -3.87 -6.11
N LYS A 33 -6.52 -2.62 -6.55
CA LYS A 33 -5.29 -1.83 -6.64
C LYS A 33 -5.31 -0.68 -5.65
N VAL A 34 -4.23 -0.52 -4.90
CA VAL A 34 -3.92 0.68 -4.13
C VAL A 34 -2.89 1.49 -4.91
N PHE A 35 -3.29 2.68 -5.34
CA PHE A 35 -2.39 3.66 -5.96
C PHE A 35 -1.86 4.61 -4.89
N ILE A 36 -0.53 4.72 -4.84
CA ILE A 36 0.21 5.59 -3.92
C ILE A 36 0.79 6.73 -4.75
N PRO A 37 0.20 7.94 -4.67
CA PRO A 37 0.72 9.11 -5.38
C PRO A 37 2.16 9.45 -5.00
N GLU A 38 2.74 10.41 -5.73
CA GLU A 38 4.05 10.95 -5.38
C GLU A 38 4.08 11.48 -3.93
N GLY A 39 5.21 11.32 -3.28
CA GLY A 39 5.40 11.71 -1.89
C GLY A 39 6.36 10.79 -1.14
N THR A 40 6.74 11.23 0.05
CA THR A 40 7.53 10.43 1.00
C THR A 40 6.64 10.00 2.13
N TYR A 41 6.40 8.69 2.24
CA TYR A 41 5.50 8.08 3.19
C TYR A 41 6.33 7.48 4.32
N ASN A 42 6.15 7.98 5.54
CA ASN A 42 6.81 7.42 6.71
C ASN A 42 6.11 6.15 7.15
N ILE A 43 6.85 5.04 7.18
CA ILE A 43 6.33 3.72 7.47
C ILE A 43 6.74 3.36 8.90
N SER A 44 5.85 3.55 9.86
CA SER A 44 6.11 3.22 11.27
C SER A 44 5.94 1.72 11.58
N SER A 45 5.09 1.03 10.81
CA SER A 45 4.77 -0.39 10.93
C SER A 45 4.82 -1.06 9.56
N THR A 46 5.11 -2.36 9.52
CA THR A 46 5.20 -3.11 8.26
C THR A 46 3.84 -3.12 7.56
N ILE A 47 3.82 -2.84 6.26
CA ILE A 47 2.62 -2.95 5.42
C ILE A 47 2.44 -4.42 5.01
N THR A 48 1.27 -4.99 5.26
CA THR A 48 0.93 -6.37 4.87
C THR A 48 0.04 -6.34 3.64
N VAL A 49 0.42 -7.09 2.61
CA VAL A 49 -0.32 -7.16 1.34
C VAL A 49 -0.94 -8.55 1.21
N PRO A 50 -2.27 -8.67 1.22
CA PRO A 50 -2.95 -9.94 1.02
C PRO A 50 -3.03 -10.31 -0.47
N SER A 51 -3.49 -11.53 -0.74
CA SER A 51 -3.72 -12.03 -2.11
C SER A 51 -4.59 -11.08 -2.93
N ASN A 52 -4.34 -11.03 -4.24
CA ASN A 52 -5.11 -10.25 -5.21
C ASN A 52 -5.04 -8.72 -5.00
N VAL A 53 -4.09 -8.21 -4.22
CA VAL A 53 -3.85 -6.78 -4.03
C VAL A 53 -2.60 -6.32 -4.78
N TRP A 54 -2.76 -5.26 -5.57
CA TRP A 54 -1.64 -4.57 -6.23
C TRP A 54 -1.33 -3.26 -5.52
N LEU A 55 -0.07 -3.05 -5.15
CA LEU A 55 0.45 -1.75 -4.76
C LEU A 55 1.17 -1.11 -5.96
N GLU A 56 0.73 0.09 -6.34
CA GLU A 56 1.30 0.82 -7.48
C GLU A 56 1.68 2.24 -7.04
N GLY A 57 2.96 2.58 -7.14
CA GLY A 57 3.43 3.95 -6.95
C GLY A 57 3.41 4.77 -8.23
N ALA A 58 3.49 6.10 -8.11
CA ALA A 58 3.62 7.03 -9.25
C ALA A 58 4.98 6.94 -9.97
N GLY A 59 5.96 6.25 -9.38
CA GLY A 59 7.28 5.99 -9.95
C GLY A 59 8.33 5.81 -8.87
N ALA A 60 9.42 5.07 -9.17
CA ALA A 60 10.46 4.75 -8.19
C ALA A 60 11.18 5.97 -7.58
N SER A 61 11.24 7.08 -8.32
CA SER A 61 11.79 8.36 -7.84
C SER A 61 10.75 9.31 -7.26
N SER A 62 9.47 8.99 -7.37
CA SER A 62 8.36 9.88 -7.01
C SER A 62 7.61 9.40 -5.77
N THR A 63 7.43 8.09 -5.63
CA THR A 63 6.81 7.48 -4.44
C THR A 63 7.90 6.82 -3.61
N ILE A 64 8.23 7.44 -2.48
CA ILE A 64 9.27 6.96 -1.56
C ILE A 64 8.59 6.41 -0.31
N LEU A 65 8.78 5.12 -0.04
CA LEU A 65 8.38 4.50 1.22
C LEU A 65 9.60 4.51 2.14
N TYR A 66 9.59 5.38 3.15
CA TYR A 66 10.71 5.56 4.06
C TYR A 66 10.43 4.87 5.39
N ARG A 67 11.37 4.04 5.82
CA ARG A 67 11.34 3.41 7.15
C ARG A 67 12.74 3.45 7.75
N ASP A 68 12.84 3.97 8.96
CA ASP A 68 14.10 4.01 9.69
C ASP A 68 14.38 2.67 10.40
N GLY A 69 15.62 2.18 10.31
CA GLY A 69 16.12 1.03 11.07
C GLY A 69 15.42 -0.32 10.88
N ALA A 70 14.53 -0.48 9.89
CA ALA A 70 13.76 -1.72 9.71
C ALA A 70 14.31 -2.62 8.60
N THR A 71 14.12 -3.94 8.80
CA THR A 71 14.49 -4.98 7.83
C THR A 71 13.43 -5.21 6.75
N SER A 72 12.21 -4.72 6.94
CA SER A 72 11.11 -4.90 5.98
C SER A 72 10.17 -3.71 5.99
N VAL A 73 9.80 -3.23 4.80
CA VAL A 73 8.82 -2.14 4.62
C VAL A 73 7.45 -2.72 4.26
N ILE A 74 7.46 -3.66 3.31
CA ILE A 74 6.29 -4.40 2.84
C ILE A 74 6.56 -5.89 3.04
N VAL A 75 5.54 -6.64 3.45
CA VAL A 75 5.55 -8.10 3.45
C VAL A 75 4.34 -8.63 2.70
N ASN A 76 4.55 -9.68 1.92
CA ASN A 76 3.46 -10.46 1.35
C ASN A 76 2.85 -11.32 2.45
N GLU A 77 1.54 -11.18 2.67
CA GLU A 77 0.78 -12.03 3.59
C GLU A 77 0.31 -13.32 2.91
N ASP A 78 0.28 -13.35 1.57
CA ASP A 78 0.01 -14.58 0.82
C ASP A 78 1.21 -15.53 0.90
N GLN A 79 1.09 -16.54 1.76
CA GLN A 79 2.07 -17.62 1.89
C GLN A 79 1.79 -18.81 0.97
N THR A 80 0.77 -18.72 0.11
CA THR A 80 0.25 -19.83 -0.68
C THR A 80 0.57 -19.73 -2.16
N ASN A 81 0.59 -18.53 -2.75
CA ASN A 81 0.87 -18.38 -4.18
C ASN A 81 1.65 -17.14 -4.65
N GLY A 82 1.95 -16.19 -3.74
CA GLY A 82 2.92 -15.12 -4.00
C GLY A 82 2.32 -13.85 -4.57
#